data_AF-A0A7X1LT98-F1
#
_entry.id   AF-A0A7X1LT98-F1
#
_cell.length_a   1.000
_cell.length_b   1.000
_cell.length_c   1.000
_cell.angle_alpha   90.00
_cell.angle_beta   90.00
_cell.angle_gamma   90.00
#
_symmetry.space_group_name_H-M   'P 1'
#
loop_
_entity.id
_entity.type
_entity.pdbx_description
1 polymer ?
#
loop_
_entity_poly.entity_id
_entity_poly.type
_entity_poly.pdbx_seq_one_letter_code
_entity_poly.pdbx_strand_id
1 'polypeptide(L)'
;MALYDASSVKRPRRTKAQVEALREAIASLCEGAQPCSVRHVYYLGIGDLWDKDTGTSRRHYSVVVRELGYLRETGRIPWDWITDGTRMVRQELQYDSLEDAMERAAEGYRRNLWATQSRRVEVWCESDSVGGVLLPVTSAWGVGLYSCRGQSSKTFVYEAVQEYARQGKPVTVIFTGDWDPTGRCVPRSVIERMHRYGNGELDLDFQQIAVTADDVRSAQFTTHDVNTRDVNYKRYREECLSEGIDPHIAVEVEALTPGLLRSRLNDAIEALVDDVRKWNIEARTEEAERELLRSLQGTVKKIVRRTAGEPSTEAGESQ
;
A
#
# COMPACT_ATOMS: atom_id res chain seq x y z
N MET A 1 33.95 -39.81 -1.37
CA MET A 1 32.48 -39.81 -1.54
C MET A 1 31.83 -39.75 -0.17
N ALA A 2 31.61 -38.55 0.36
CA ALA A 2 30.88 -38.39 1.62
C ALA A 2 29.39 -38.57 1.36
N LEU A 3 28.80 -39.62 1.94
CA LEU A 3 27.38 -39.91 1.89
C LEU A 3 26.62 -38.78 2.61
N TYR A 4 25.76 -38.09 1.85
CA TYR A 4 24.77 -37.16 2.38
C TYR A 4 23.71 -37.97 3.12
N ASP A 5 23.79 -37.98 4.45
CA ASP A 5 22.75 -38.60 5.27
C ASP A 5 21.59 -37.60 5.41
N ALA A 6 20.44 -37.94 4.86
CA ALA A 6 19.24 -37.11 4.94
C ALA A 6 18.74 -37.13 6.39
N SER A 7 18.85 -36.00 7.09
CA SER A 7 18.37 -35.91 8.48
C SER A 7 16.86 -36.17 8.52
N SER A 8 16.45 -37.32 9.06
CA SER A 8 15.05 -37.69 9.25
C SER A 8 14.54 -37.23 10.62
N VAL A 9 14.67 -35.93 10.92
CA VAL A 9 14.01 -35.37 12.11
C VAL A 9 12.50 -35.33 11.84
N LYS A 10 11.79 -36.42 12.17
CA LYS A 10 10.32 -36.48 12.20
C LYS A 10 9.82 -35.55 13.30
N ARG A 11 9.68 -34.26 12.96
CA ARG A 11 9.02 -33.28 13.84
C ARG A 11 7.56 -33.73 14.05
N PRO A 12 7.04 -33.69 15.29
CA PRO A 12 5.67 -34.11 15.56
C PRO A 12 4.70 -33.25 14.73
N ARG A 13 3.81 -33.92 14.02
CA ARG A 13 2.77 -33.28 13.21
C ARG A 13 1.75 -32.66 14.16
N ARG A 14 1.34 -31.41 13.93
CA ARG A 14 0.31 -30.75 14.74
C ARG A 14 -0.96 -31.62 14.79
N THR A 15 -1.55 -31.74 15.97
CA THR A 15 -2.86 -32.40 16.14
C THR A 15 -3.95 -31.55 15.48
N LYS A 16 -5.13 -32.14 15.23
CA LYS A 16 -6.29 -31.40 14.69
C LYS A 16 -6.65 -30.20 15.58
N ALA A 17 -6.64 -30.39 16.90
CA ALA A 17 -6.91 -29.32 17.86
C ALA A 17 -5.87 -28.18 17.78
N GLN A 18 -4.58 -28.52 17.65
CA GLN A 18 -3.52 -27.51 17.49
C GLN A 18 -3.63 -26.75 16.16
N VAL A 19 -4.06 -27.40 15.09
CA VAL A 19 -4.32 -26.73 13.80
C VAL A 19 -5.51 -25.78 13.94
N GLU A 20 -6.57 -26.20 14.64
CA GLU A 20 -7.75 -25.36 14.82
C GLU A 20 -7.47 -24.13 15.70
N ALA A 21 -6.75 -24.30 16.81
CA ALA A 21 -6.31 -23.18 17.64
C ALA A 21 -5.41 -22.20 16.86
N LEU A 22 -4.52 -22.71 15.99
CA LEU A 22 -3.71 -21.86 15.10
C LEU A 22 -4.58 -21.04 14.14
N ARG A 23 -5.65 -21.65 13.60
CA ARG A 23 -6.58 -20.97 12.69
C ARG A 23 -7.38 -19.87 13.38
N GLU A 24 -7.82 -20.11 14.62
CA GLU A 24 -8.49 -19.09 15.43
C GLU A 24 -7.55 -17.92 15.71
N ALA A 25 -6.29 -18.19 16.07
CA ALA A 25 -5.30 -17.14 16.28
C ALA A 25 -5.02 -16.35 15.00
N ILE A 26 -4.86 -17.02 13.85
CA ILE A 26 -4.69 -16.34 12.55
C ILE A 26 -5.92 -15.49 12.20
N ALA A 27 -7.14 -16.01 12.41
CA ALA A 27 -8.36 -15.26 12.14
C ALA A 27 -8.46 -14.00 13.01
N SER A 28 -8.09 -14.09 14.29
CA SER A 28 -8.04 -12.94 15.20
C SER A 28 -7.00 -11.89 14.78
N LEU A 29 -5.81 -12.32 14.34
CA LEU A 29 -4.82 -11.42 13.75
C LEU A 29 -5.37 -10.70 12.51
N CYS A 30 -6.07 -11.42 11.63
CA CYS A 30 -6.69 -10.82 10.45
C CYS A 30 -7.79 -9.82 10.82
N GLU A 31 -8.65 -10.15 11.78
CA GLU A 31 -9.73 -9.27 12.24
C GLU A 31 -9.19 -7.93 12.75
N GLY A 32 -8.11 -7.95 13.54
CA GLY A 32 -7.47 -6.73 14.04
C GLY A 32 -6.65 -5.96 12.99
N ALA A 33 -6.25 -6.60 11.89
CA ALA A 33 -5.36 -6.03 10.90
C ALA A 33 -6.02 -5.70 9.56
N GLN A 34 -7.25 -6.16 9.31
CA GLN A 34 -7.87 -6.09 7.99
C GLN A 34 -8.12 -4.64 7.49
N PRO A 35 -8.06 -4.41 6.17
CA PRO A 35 -7.47 -5.30 5.17
C PRO A 35 -5.95 -5.41 5.34
N CYS A 36 -5.35 -6.59 5.15
CA CYS A 36 -3.91 -6.82 5.35
C CYS A 36 -3.32 -7.76 4.30
N SER A 37 -2.00 -7.75 4.13
CA SER A 37 -1.35 -8.73 3.24
C SER A 37 -1.03 -10.03 3.98
N VAL A 38 -0.80 -11.12 3.24
CA VAL A 38 -0.31 -12.38 3.82
C VAL A 38 1.02 -12.19 4.56
N ARG A 39 1.86 -11.27 4.09
CA ARG A 39 3.12 -10.89 4.75
C ARG A 39 2.87 -10.22 6.10
N HIS A 40 1.93 -9.29 6.19
CA HIS A 40 1.55 -8.70 7.49
C HIS A 40 1.12 -9.77 8.49
N VAL A 41 0.22 -10.69 8.11
CA VAL A 41 -0.20 -11.79 9.00
C VAL A 41 1.01 -12.62 9.44
N TYR A 42 1.95 -12.90 8.53
CA TYR A 42 3.18 -13.60 8.85
C TYR A 42 4.04 -12.85 9.89
N TYR A 43 4.28 -11.55 9.72
CA TYR A 43 5.11 -10.77 10.66
C TYR A 43 4.43 -10.56 12.01
N LEU A 44 3.12 -10.29 12.02
CA LEU A 44 2.34 -10.12 13.26
C LEU A 44 2.31 -11.37 14.13
N GLY A 45 2.45 -12.56 13.55
CA GLY A 45 2.52 -13.81 14.32
C GLY A 45 3.93 -14.22 14.75
N ILE A 46 4.98 -13.47 14.39
CA ILE A 46 6.34 -13.77 14.85
C ILE A 46 6.46 -13.48 16.34
N GLY A 47 7.06 -14.40 17.10
CA GLY A 47 7.23 -14.31 18.55
C GLY A 47 6.07 -14.96 19.32
N ASP A 48 4.85 -14.81 18.82
CA ASP A 48 3.65 -15.36 19.47
C ASP A 48 3.23 -16.73 18.90
N LEU A 49 3.20 -16.87 17.58
CA LEU A 49 2.70 -18.06 16.89
C LEU A 49 3.80 -18.88 16.21
N TRP A 50 4.90 -18.24 15.81
CA TRP A 50 6.05 -18.87 15.18
C TRP A 50 7.32 -18.03 15.28
N ASP A 51 8.47 -18.65 15.00
CA ASP A 51 9.74 -17.94 14.81
C ASP A 51 9.88 -17.41 13.38
N LYS A 52 10.71 -16.38 13.18
CA LYS A 52 11.06 -15.90 11.84
C LYS A 52 11.77 -17.01 11.05
N ASP A 53 11.31 -17.28 9.83
CA ASP A 53 12.00 -18.12 8.86
C ASP A 53 13.39 -17.52 8.54
N THR A 54 14.45 -18.34 8.63
CA THR A 54 15.84 -17.94 8.37
C THR A 54 16.38 -18.48 7.05
N GLY A 55 17.27 -17.74 6.41
CA GLY A 55 17.93 -18.16 5.17
C GLY A 55 16.94 -18.35 4.02
N THR A 56 16.93 -19.52 3.39
CA THR A 56 15.98 -19.86 2.32
C THR A 56 14.71 -20.56 2.82
N SER A 57 14.57 -20.74 4.15
CA SER A 57 13.35 -21.32 4.71
C SER A 57 12.14 -20.44 4.41
N ARG A 58 11.02 -21.08 4.11
CA ARG A 58 9.69 -20.43 4.02
C ARG A 58 8.63 -21.28 4.73
N ARG A 59 9.04 -22.01 5.76
CA ARG A 59 8.21 -23.05 6.38
C ARG A 59 7.00 -22.43 7.07
N HIS A 60 7.23 -21.43 7.90
CA HIS A 60 6.15 -20.76 8.63
C HIS A 60 5.32 -19.91 7.69
N TYR A 61 5.98 -19.18 6.79
CA TYR A 61 5.28 -18.42 5.74
C TYR A 61 4.34 -19.31 4.91
N SER A 62 4.78 -20.51 4.49
CA SER A 62 3.95 -21.45 3.73
C SER A 62 2.76 -21.98 4.53
N VAL A 63 2.90 -22.11 5.86
CA VAL A 63 1.77 -22.48 6.73
C VAL A 63 0.75 -21.36 6.76
N VAL A 64 1.18 -20.11 6.93
CA VAL A 64 0.29 -18.93 6.93
C VAL A 64 -0.50 -18.85 5.61
N VAL A 65 0.18 -18.97 4.47
CA VAL A 65 -0.46 -19.01 3.14
C VAL A 65 -1.54 -20.10 3.07
N ARG A 66 -1.21 -21.32 3.50
CA ARG A 66 -2.14 -22.46 3.44
C ARG A 66 -3.35 -22.25 4.34
N GLU A 67 -3.15 -21.86 5.60
CA GLU A 67 -4.25 -21.72 6.55
C GLU A 67 -5.14 -20.51 6.21
N LEU A 68 -4.58 -19.40 5.72
CA LEU A 68 -5.36 -18.27 5.19
C LEU A 68 -6.17 -18.65 3.94
N GLY A 69 -5.64 -19.54 3.09
CA GLY A 69 -6.40 -20.12 1.99
C GLY A 69 -7.63 -20.87 2.50
N TYR A 70 -7.41 -21.81 3.43
CA TYR A 70 -8.49 -22.59 4.03
C TYR A 70 -9.56 -21.72 4.73
N LEU A 71 -9.14 -20.73 5.52
CA LEU A 71 -10.06 -19.84 6.23
C LEU A 71 -10.96 -19.05 5.26
N ARG A 72 -10.44 -18.60 4.13
CA ARG A 72 -11.23 -17.89 3.10
C ARG A 72 -12.15 -18.82 2.33
N GLU A 73 -11.64 -19.98 1.89
CA GLU A 73 -12.44 -20.98 1.16
C GLU A 73 -13.61 -21.51 1.98
N THR A 74 -13.47 -21.57 3.30
CA THR A 74 -14.53 -22.00 4.22
C THR A 74 -15.41 -20.86 4.72
N GLY A 75 -15.17 -19.62 4.28
CA GLY A 75 -15.95 -18.45 4.69
C GLY A 75 -15.73 -18.01 6.15
N ARG A 76 -14.70 -18.51 6.83
CA ARG A 76 -14.36 -18.14 8.21
C ARG A 76 -13.71 -16.76 8.31
N ILE A 77 -13.05 -16.31 7.24
CA ILE A 77 -12.67 -14.91 7.08
C ILE A 77 -13.12 -14.42 5.69
N PRO A 78 -13.60 -13.17 5.58
CA PRO A 78 -13.94 -12.55 4.29
C PRO A 78 -12.76 -12.48 3.31
N TRP A 79 -13.04 -12.52 2.01
CA TRP A 79 -12.01 -12.46 0.96
C TRP A 79 -11.31 -11.11 0.88
N ASP A 80 -12.04 -10.03 1.16
CA ASP A 80 -11.60 -8.64 1.17
C ASP A 80 -10.67 -8.30 2.35
N TRP A 81 -10.61 -9.15 3.38
CA TRP A 81 -9.67 -8.96 4.49
C TRP A 81 -8.20 -9.15 4.10
N ILE A 82 -7.92 -9.87 3.00
CA ILE A 82 -6.56 -10.15 2.53
C ILE A 82 -6.30 -9.48 1.17
N THR A 83 -5.32 -8.57 1.13
CA THR A 83 -4.91 -7.87 -0.09
C THR A 83 -3.79 -8.64 -0.82
N ASP A 84 -4.00 -8.94 -2.12
CA ASP A 84 -2.99 -9.50 -3.03
C ASP A 84 -2.61 -8.45 -4.09
N GLY A 85 -1.55 -7.68 -3.83
CA GLY A 85 -1.09 -6.60 -4.71
C GLY A 85 -0.39 -7.05 -6.00
N THR A 86 -0.29 -8.35 -6.28
CA THR A 86 0.53 -8.87 -7.38
C THR A 86 -0.21 -9.14 -8.68
N ARG A 87 -1.55 -9.08 -8.68
CA ARG A 87 -2.36 -9.43 -9.85
C ARG A 87 -2.78 -8.19 -10.62
N MET A 88 -2.09 -7.91 -11.72
CA MET A 88 -2.54 -6.92 -12.71
C MET A 88 -3.27 -7.63 -13.85
N VAL A 89 -4.57 -7.38 -13.98
CA VAL A 89 -5.29 -7.65 -15.23
C VAL A 89 -5.05 -6.44 -16.14
N ARG A 90 -4.41 -6.67 -17.29
CA ARG A 90 -4.29 -5.65 -18.35
C ARG A 90 -5.42 -5.88 -19.35
N GLN A 91 -6.40 -5.00 -19.32
CA GLN A 91 -7.49 -4.98 -20.28
C GLN A 91 -7.74 -3.52 -20.65
N GLU A 92 -8.00 -3.25 -21.93
CA GLU A 92 -8.45 -1.93 -22.36
C GLU A 92 -9.80 -1.60 -21.73
N LEU A 93 -9.94 -0.37 -21.25
CA LEU A 93 -11.20 0.13 -20.71
C LEU A 93 -12.23 0.16 -21.84
N GLN A 94 -13.27 -0.65 -21.67
CA GLN A 94 -14.38 -0.80 -22.59
C GLN A 94 -15.67 -0.63 -21.79
N TYR A 95 -16.70 -0.12 -22.46
CA TYR A 95 -18.02 0.09 -21.88
C TYR A 95 -19.05 -0.61 -22.76
N ASP A 96 -20.06 -1.19 -22.13
CA ASP A 96 -21.12 -1.90 -22.83
C ASP A 96 -22.07 -0.94 -23.57
N SER A 97 -22.16 0.31 -23.10
CA SER A 97 -22.94 1.37 -23.73
C SER A 97 -22.42 2.76 -23.36
N LEU A 98 -22.99 3.80 -23.99
CA LEU A 98 -22.73 5.19 -23.60
C LEU A 98 -23.22 5.47 -22.17
N GLU A 99 -24.35 4.87 -21.77
CA GLU A 99 -24.89 5.01 -20.42
C GLU A 99 -23.94 4.45 -19.35
N ASP A 100 -23.39 3.25 -19.59
CA ASP A 100 -22.37 2.65 -18.72
C ASP A 100 -21.10 3.53 -18.69
N ALA A 101 -20.64 4.01 -19.85
CA ALA A 101 -19.49 4.93 -19.91
C ALA A 101 -19.71 6.20 -19.07
N MET A 102 -20.89 6.80 -19.13
CA MET A 102 -21.23 7.98 -18.34
C MET A 102 -21.40 7.68 -16.85
N GLU A 103 -21.97 6.53 -16.51
CA GLU A 103 -22.10 6.07 -15.11
C GLU A 103 -20.74 5.91 -14.47
N ARG A 104 -19.85 5.15 -15.13
CA ARG A 104 -18.46 4.95 -14.67
C ARG A 104 -17.68 6.26 -14.61
N ALA A 105 -17.88 7.15 -15.58
CA ALA A 105 -17.26 8.46 -15.55
C ALA A 105 -17.73 9.29 -14.34
N ALA A 106 -19.03 9.27 -14.02
CA ALA A 106 -19.59 9.99 -12.87
C ALA A 106 -19.14 9.38 -11.52
N GLU A 107 -19.10 8.05 -11.41
CA GLU A 107 -18.62 7.34 -10.23
C GLU A 107 -17.13 7.56 -9.98
N GLY A 108 -16.33 7.49 -11.05
CA GLY A 108 -14.88 7.64 -11.01
C GLY A 108 -14.40 9.08 -11.00
N TYR A 109 -15.27 10.06 -11.28
CA TYR A 109 -14.86 11.47 -11.37
C TYR A 109 -14.27 11.94 -10.06
N ARG A 110 -13.02 12.40 -10.10
CA ARG A 110 -12.27 12.95 -8.98
C ARG A 110 -11.55 14.20 -9.46
N ARG A 111 -11.69 15.30 -8.73
CA ARG A 111 -10.86 16.48 -8.93
C ARG A 111 -9.51 16.24 -8.28
N ASN A 112 -8.50 16.95 -8.78
CA ASN A 112 -7.21 17.02 -8.12
C ASN A 112 -7.24 18.13 -7.06
N LEU A 113 -7.57 17.79 -5.82
CA LEU A 113 -7.66 18.75 -4.71
C LEU A 113 -6.28 19.39 -4.41
N TRP A 114 -5.18 18.68 -4.69
CA TRP A 114 -3.81 19.17 -4.56
C TRP A 114 -3.41 20.23 -5.60
N ALA A 115 -4.22 20.44 -6.64
CA ALA A 115 -3.94 21.46 -7.66
C ALA A 115 -3.82 22.86 -7.05
N THR A 116 -4.57 23.15 -5.98
CA THR A 116 -4.61 24.45 -5.30
C THR A 116 -3.62 24.61 -4.15
N GLN A 117 -3.03 23.50 -3.68
CA GLN A 117 -2.07 23.46 -2.58
C GLN A 117 -0.68 23.89 -3.06
N SER A 118 0.16 24.40 -2.15
CA SER A 118 1.48 24.94 -2.55
C SER A 118 2.49 23.87 -2.94
N ARG A 119 2.29 22.62 -2.50
CA ARG A 119 3.21 21.50 -2.71
C ARG A 119 2.55 20.32 -3.40
N ARG A 120 3.38 19.47 -4.02
CA ARG A 120 3.02 18.12 -4.43
C ARG A 120 3.32 17.16 -3.29
N VAL A 121 2.44 16.20 -3.06
CA VAL A 121 2.64 15.11 -2.10
C VAL A 121 2.65 13.78 -2.85
N GLU A 122 3.54 12.89 -2.47
CA GLU A 122 3.70 11.55 -3.03
C GLU A 122 3.98 10.53 -1.94
N VAL A 123 3.50 9.30 -2.10
CA VAL A 123 3.76 8.20 -1.16
C VAL A 123 4.57 7.13 -1.85
N TRP A 124 5.67 6.74 -1.23
CA TRP A 124 6.59 5.73 -1.72
C TRP A 124 6.73 4.62 -0.68
N CYS A 125 6.60 3.37 -1.09
CA CYS A 125 6.77 2.22 -0.22
C CYS A 125 7.76 1.22 -0.82
N GLU A 126 8.43 0.43 0.01
CA GLU A 126 9.42 -0.53 -0.47
C GLU A 126 8.81 -1.73 -1.20
N SER A 127 7.64 -2.22 -0.75
CA SER A 127 7.01 -3.45 -1.23
C SER A 127 5.55 -3.26 -1.68
N ASP A 128 5.10 -4.10 -2.62
CA ASP A 128 3.70 -4.12 -3.08
C ASP A 128 2.72 -4.56 -1.97
N SER A 129 3.21 -5.38 -1.05
CA SER A 129 2.47 -5.84 0.14
C SER A 129 2.05 -4.66 1.01
N VAL A 130 2.98 -3.73 1.24
CA VAL A 130 2.72 -2.49 1.98
C VAL A 130 1.89 -1.55 1.15
N GLY A 131 2.15 -1.46 -0.16
CA GLY A 131 1.33 -0.67 -1.08
C GLY A 131 -0.16 -1.00 -0.99
N GLY A 132 -0.54 -2.28 -0.92
CA GLY A 132 -1.93 -2.69 -0.72
C GLY A 132 -2.56 -2.20 0.59
N VAL A 133 -1.77 -2.03 1.66
CA VAL A 133 -2.23 -1.50 2.95
C VAL A 133 -2.42 0.02 2.89
N LEU A 134 -1.54 0.74 2.19
CA LEU A 134 -1.54 2.20 2.09
C LEU A 134 -2.55 2.72 1.06
N LEU A 135 -2.86 1.93 0.02
CA LEU A 135 -3.71 2.33 -1.11
C LEU A 135 -5.07 2.94 -0.72
N PRO A 136 -5.81 2.42 0.28
CA PRO A 136 -7.07 3.06 0.70
C PRO A 136 -6.88 4.51 1.19
N VAL A 137 -5.79 4.79 1.91
CA VAL A 137 -5.48 6.13 2.43
C VAL A 137 -5.06 7.05 1.29
N THR A 138 -4.13 6.61 0.45
CA THR A 138 -3.67 7.44 -0.69
C THR A 138 -4.79 7.74 -1.67
N SER A 139 -5.69 6.77 -1.90
CA SER A 139 -6.88 6.95 -2.76
C SER A 139 -7.92 7.89 -2.17
N ALA A 140 -8.07 7.91 -0.84
CA ALA A 140 -8.94 8.85 -0.15
C ALA A 140 -8.41 10.29 -0.28
N TRP A 141 -7.10 10.47 -0.15
CA TRP A 141 -6.43 11.77 -0.24
C TRP A 141 -6.10 12.23 -1.67
N GLY A 142 -6.27 11.37 -2.68
CA GLY A 142 -5.90 11.68 -4.07
C GLY A 142 -4.39 11.86 -4.27
N VAL A 143 -3.58 11.13 -3.49
CA VAL A 143 -2.11 11.16 -3.54
C VAL A 143 -1.59 9.93 -4.29
N GLY A 144 -0.52 10.11 -5.08
CA GLY A 144 0.12 9.00 -5.79
C GLY A 144 0.79 8.01 -4.83
N LEU A 145 0.71 6.72 -5.15
CA LEU A 145 1.36 5.65 -4.41
C LEU A 145 2.31 4.86 -5.31
N TYR A 146 3.56 4.72 -4.88
CA TYR A 146 4.61 4.06 -5.63
C TYR A 146 5.30 2.98 -4.82
N SER A 147 5.31 1.75 -5.35
CA SER A 147 6.05 0.65 -4.76
C SER A 147 7.40 0.47 -5.46
N CYS A 148 8.48 0.51 -4.69
CA CYS A 148 9.86 0.41 -5.17
C CYS A 148 10.26 -1.02 -5.53
N ARG A 149 9.52 -2.05 -5.09
CA ARG A 149 9.83 -3.47 -5.28
C ARG A 149 11.31 -3.83 -5.02
N GLY A 150 11.91 -3.23 -3.99
CA GLY A 150 13.31 -3.44 -3.60
C GLY A 150 14.38 -2.77 -4.48
N GLN A 151 14.04 -2.16 -5.61
CA GLN A 151 14.89 -1.21 -6.38
C GLN A 151 13.97 -0.32 -7.22
N SER A 152 13.86 0.97 -6.86
CA SER A 152 13.13 1.94 -7.69
C SER A 152 13.70 1.94 -9.11
N SER A 153 12.90 1.56 -10.11
CA SER A 153 13.32 1.60 -11.51
C SER A 153 13.86 2.99 -11.83
N LYS A 154 15.08 3.09 -12.36
CA LYS A 154 15.73 4.38 -12.69
C LYS A 154 14.82 5.22 -13.59
N THR A 155 14.14 4.58 -14.53
CA THR A 155 13.16 5.19 -15.43
C THR A 155 12.00 5.81 -14.66
N PHE A 156 11.53 5.12 -13.62
CA PHE A 156 10.41 5.58 -12.82
C PHE A 156 10.71 6.87 -12.06
N VAL A 157 11.86 6.90 -11.36
CA VAL A 157 12.29 8.11 -10.64
C VAL A 157 12.52 9.24 -11.63
N TYR A 158 13.10 8.95 -12.80
CA TYR A 158 13.29 9.94 -13.85
C TYR A 158 11.96 10.55 -14.32
N GLU A 159 10.99 9.72 -14.73
CA GLU A 159 9.67 10.17 -15.21
C GLU A 159 8.93 10.99 -14.16
N ALA A 160 8.94 10.52 -12.90
CA ALA A 160 8.34 11.23 -11.78
C ALA A 160 8.96 12.63 -11.62
N VAL A 161 10.30 12.72 -11.61
CA VAL A 161 11.00 14.00 -11.47
C VAL A 161 10.72 14.95 -12.64
N GLN A 162 10.63 14.44 -13.87
CA GLN A 162 10.27 15.28 -15.03
C GLN A 162 8.84 15.83 -14.92
N GLU A 163 7.90 15.05 -14.40
CA GLU A 163 6.54 15.51 -14.09
C GLU A 163 6.56 16.58 -12.99
N TYR A 164 7.33 16.36 -11.92
CA TYR A 164 7.41 17.28 -10.78
C TYR A 164 8.00 18.63 -11.19
N ALA A 165 9.09 18.60 -11.96
CA ALA A 165 9.72 19.79 -12.51
C ALA A 165 8.76 20.60 -13.40
N ARG A 166 7.92 19.94 -14.19
CA ARG A 166 6.89 20.62 -15.00
C ARG A 166 5.82 21.33 -14.18
N GLN A 167 5.50 20.81 -12.99
CA GLN A 167 4.52 21.45 -12.09
C GLN A 167 5.10 22.67 -11.37
N GLY A 168 6.43 22.74 -11.21
CA GLY A 168 7.11 23.88 -10.59
C GLY A 168 6.74 24.10 -9.11
N LYS A 169 6.30 23.04 -8.42
CA LYS A 169 5.97 23.05 -6.99
C LYS A 169 7.02 22.28 -6.19
N PRO A 170 7.30 22.67 -4.93
CA PRO A 170 8.00 21.81 -3.99
C PRO A 170 7.31 20.44 -3.87
N VAL A 171 8.09 19.40 -3.62
CA VAL A 171 7.62 18.02 -3.53
C VAL A 171 7.93 17.46 -2.16
N THR A 172 6.91 16.96 -1.47
CA THR A 172 7.08 16.11 -0.29
C THR A 172 6.87 14.65 -0.66
N VAL A 173 7.86 13.80 -0.41
CA VAL A 173 7.78 12.35 -0.54
C VAL A 173 7.66 11.74 0.85
N ILE A 174 6.51 11.13 1.14
CA ILE A 174 6.28 10.31 2.33
C ILE A 174 6.74 8.89 2.01
N PHE A 175 7.57 8.31 2.86
CA PHE A 175 8.17 7.00 2.65
C PHE A 175 7.87 6.00 3.76
N THR A 176 7.59 4.76 3.35
CA THR A 176 7.51 3.60 4.24
C THR A 176 8.44 2.46 3.77
N GLY A 177 9.37 2.03 4.60
CA GLY A 177 10.30 0.95 4.27
C GLY A 177 10.88 0.26 5.49
N ASP A 178 11.64 -0.79 5.24
CA ASP A 178 12.18 -1.64 6.30
C ASP A 178 13.35 -0.95 7.02
N TRP A 179 13.50 -1.27 8.32
CA TRP A 179 14.69 -0.96 9.08
C TRP A 179 15.67 -2.13 8.99
N ASP A 180 16.40 -2.18 7.88
CA ASP A 180 17.51 -3.10 7.67
C ASP A 180 18.58 -2.45 6.74
N PRO A 181 19.71 -3.11 6.44
CA PRO A 181 20.73 -2.52 5.58
C PRO A 181 20.24 -2.07 4.19
N THR A 182 19.34 -2.84 3.57
CA THR A 182 18.81 -2.54 2.24
C THR A 182 17.68 -1.50 2.32
N GLY A 183 16.74 -1.64 3.25
CA GLY A 183 15.62 -0.72 3.47
C GLY A 183 16.08 0.70 3.80
N ARG A 184 17.20 0.86 4.53
CA ARG A 184 17.86 2.17 4.74
C ARG A 184 18.54 2.72 3.49
N CYS A 185 18.92 1.85 2.55
CA CYS A 185 19.58 2.25 1.30
C CYS A 185 18.60 2.78 0.24
N VAL A 186 17.39 2.22 0.19
CA VAL A 186 16.33 2.64 -0.74
C VAL A 186 16.05 4.15 -0.69
N PRO A 187 15.72 4.78 0.45
CA PRO A 187 15.38 6.21 0.50
C PRO A 187 16.57 7.08 0.06
N ARG A 188 17.80 6.77 0.49
CA ARG A 188 19.01 7.47 0.02
C ARG A 188 19.13 7.43 -1.50
N SER A 189 18.93 6.24 -2.06
CA SER A 189 19.05 6.02 -3.50
C SER A 189 17.96 6.75 -4.30
N VAL A 190 16.76 6.88 -3.74
CA VAL A 190 15.67 7.68 -4.31
C VAL A 190 16.01 9.16 -4.27
N ILE A 191 16.41 9.69 -3.10
CA ILE A 191 16.79 11.10 -2.91
C ILE A 191 17.92 11.50 -3.85
N GLU A 192 19.01 10.72 -3.89
CA GLU A 192 20.16 10.98 -4.77
C GLU A 192 19.77 11.01 -6.26
N ARG A 193 18.84 10.14 -6.67
CA ARG A 193 18.33 10.13 -8.05
C ARG A 193 17.40 11.29 -8.33
N MET A 194 16.52 11.65 -7.40
CA MET A 194 15.61 12.77 -7.55
C MET A 194 16.37 14.07 -7.72
N HIS A 195 17.39 14.34 -6.89
CA HIS A 195 18.26 15.50 -7.07
C HIS A 195 19.00 15.45 -8.39
N ARG A 196 19.56 14.31 -8.78
CA ARG A 196 20.28 14.15 -10.04
C ARG A 196 19.40 14.42 -11.26
N TYR A 197 18.21 13.84 -11.31
CA TYR A 197 17.29 13.98 -12.45
C TYR A 197 16.56 15.31 -12.46
N GLY A 198 16.47 15.99 -11.32
CA GLY A 198 15.91 17.33 -11.18
C GLY A 198 16.94 18.43 -11.34
N ASN A 199 18.15 18.11 -11.82
CA ASN A 199 19.28 19.04 -11.97
C ASN A 199 19.64 19.82 -10.70
N GLY A 200 19.30 19.30 -9.52
CA GLY A 200 19.48 19.99 -8.24
C GLY A 200 18.48 21.12 -7.95
N GLU A 201 17.52 21.38 -8.84
CA GLU A 201 16.53 22.45 -8.71
C GLU A 201 15.23 22.00 -8.03
N LEU A 202 15.04 20.69 -7.87
CA LEU A 202 13.89 20.12 -7.20
C LEU A 202 13.96 20.40 -5.69
N ASP A 203 13.05 21.24 -5.20
CA ASP A 203 12.78 21.41 -3.77
C ASP A 203 12.08 20.16 -3.25
N LEU A 204 12.88 19.25 -2.68
CA LEU A 204 12.45 17.92 -2.22
C LEU A 204 12.53 17.84 -0.71
N ASP A 205 11.39 17.55 -0.10
CA ASP A 205 11.27 17.15 1.30
C ASP A 205 10.96 15.65 1.38
N PHE A 206 11.76 14.88 2.12
CA PHE A 206 11.62 13.43 2.22
C PHE A 206 11.34 13.02 3.66
N GLN A 207 10.20 12.40 3.89
CA GLN A 207 9.68 12.09 5.23
C GLN A 207 9.45 10.58 5.38
N GLN A 208 10.31 9.90 6.16
CA GLN A 208 10.09 8.49 6.52
C GLN A 208 9.14 8.40 7.73
N ILE A 209 7.98 7.77 7.55
CA ILE A 209 6.95 7.64 8.61
C ILE A 209 6.91 6.25 9.26
N ALA A 210 7.55 5.27 8.61
CA ALA A 210 7.74 3.91 9.12
C ALA A 210 8.83 3.18 8.29
N VAL A 211 9.60 2.27 8.84
CA VAL A 211 9.97 2.17 10.26
C VAL A 211 10.99 3.28 10.57
N THR A 212 10.76 4.07 11.61
CA THR A 212 11.63 5.18 12.03
C THR A 212 12.60 4.78 13.14
N ALA A 213 13.58 5.64 13.44
CA ALA A 213 14.50 5.42 14.56
C ALA A 213 13.76 5.33 15.91
N ASP A 214 12.71 6.14 16.09
CA ASP A 214 11.86 6.12 17.28
C ASP A 214 11.08 4.80 17.38
N ASP A 215 10.61 4.25 16.26
CA ASP A 215 9.94 2.94 16.23
C ASP A 215 10.85 1.83 16.74
N VAL A 216 12.10 1.80 16.28
CA VAL A 216 13.07 0.80 16.72
C VAL A 216 13.42 0.98 18.20
N ARG A 217 13.62 2.22 18.65
CA ARG A 217 13.91 2.52 20.07
C ARG A 217 12.75 2.19 21.00
N SER A 218 11.51 2.27 20.53
CA SER A 218 10.33 1.94 21.33
C SER A 218 10.28 0.46 21.73
N ALA A 219 10.97 -0.42 20.98
CA ALA A 219 10.92 -1.88 21.13
C ALA A 219 9.51 -2.47 21.11
N GLN A 220 8.54 -1.78 20.48
CA GLN A 220 7.15 -2.23 20.38
C GLN A 220 6.89 -3.22 19.24
N PHE A 221 7.80 -3.28 18.26
CA PHE A 221 7.62 -4.09 17.06
C PHE A 221 8.55 -5.29 17.06
N THR A 222 8.09 -6.37 16.44
CA THR A 222 8.87 -7.58 16.26
C THR A 222 10.18 -7.28 15.53
N THR A 223 11.30 -7.58 16.18
CA THR A 223 12.64 -7.48 15.61
C THR A 223 13.17 -8.83 15.14
N HIS A 224 14.21 -8.82 14.31
CA HIS A 224 14.95 -10.01 13.91
C HIS A 224 16.42 -9.69 13.63
N ASP A 225 17.25 -10.73 13.51
CA ASP A 225 18.67 -10.56 13.22
C ASP A 225 18.92 -9.97 11.83
N VAL A 226 19.76 -8.94 11.77
CA VAL A 226 20.21 -8.33 10.53
C VAL A 226 21.03 -9.30 9.69
N ASN A 227 20.83 -9.29 8.38
CA ASN A 227 21.75 -9.91 7.44
C ASN A 227 23.09 -9.16 7.39
N THR A 228 24.04 -9.55 8.24
CA THR A 228 25.37 -8.92 8.33
C THR A 228 26.24 -9.10 7.08
N ARG A 229 25.83 -9.95 6.14
CA ARG A 229 26.48 -10.14 4.84
C ARG A 229 25.96 -9.19 3.76
N ASP A 230 24.95 -8.39 4.06
CA ASP A 230 24.45 -7.37 3.14
C ASP A 230 25.55 -6.35 2.81
N VAL A 231 25.67 -5.98 1.53
CA VAL A 231 26.68 -5.02 1.05
C VAL A 231 26.55 -3.64 1.72
N ASN A 232 25.35 -3.29 2.17
CA ASN A 232 25.04 -2.04 2.84
C ASN A 232 25.27 -2.10 4.37
N TYR A 233 25.58 -3.28 4.93
CA TYR A 233 25.66 -3.48 6.38
C TYR A 233 26.65 -2.56 7.08
N LYS A 234 27.81 -2.28 6.45
CA LYS A 234 28.82 -1.38 7.04
C LYS A 234 28.25 0.01 7.33
N ARG A 235 27.60 0.61 6.34
CA ARG A 235 27.00 1.95 6.46
C ARG A 235 25.79 1.92 7.38
N TYR A 236 24.95 0.89 7.28
CA TYR A 236 23.83 0.66 8.20
C TYR A 236 24.28 0.64 9.66
N ARG A 237 25.38 -0.06 9.96
CA ARG A 237 25.96 -0.13 11.30
C ARG A 237 26.40 1.24 11.80
N GLU A 238 27.10 2.02 10.98
CA GLU A 238 27.56 3.37 11.33
C GLU A 238 26.36 4.27 11.68
N GLU A 239 25.32 4.20 10.86
CA GLU A 239 24.08 4.94 11.05
C GLU A 239 23.34 4.54 12.34
N CYS A 240 23.11 3.24 12.57
CA CYS A 240 22.45 2.75 13.80
C CYS A 240 23.21 3.20 15.05
N LEU A 241 24.54 3.09 15.06
CA LEU A 241 25.36 3.52 16.19
C LEU A 241 25.28 5.03 16.44
N SER A 242 25.18 5.84 15.39
CA SER A 242 24.99 7.29 15.53
C SER A 242 23.62 7.66 16.11
N GLU A 243 22.64 6.80 15.91
CA GLU A 243 21.26 6.96 16.40
C GLU A 243 21.01 6.23 17.73
N GLY A 244 22.05 5.60 18.31
CA GLY A 244 21.96 4.86 19.57
C GLY A 244 21.19 3.54 19.48
N ILE A 245 21.13 2.94 18.29
CA ILE A 245 20.37 1.72 17.98
C ILE A 245 21.33 0.54 17.80
N ASP A 246 20.94 -0.64 18.25
CA ASP A 246 21.71 -1.87 18.03
C ASP A 246 21.79 -2.19 16.52
N PRO A 247 22.99 -2.25 15.92
CA PRO A 247 23.14 -2.54 14.49
C PRO A 247 22.85 -4.01 14.13
N HIS A 248 22.52 -4.87 15.09
CA HIS A 248 22.20 -6.28 14.86
C HIS A 248 20.70 -6.56 14.77
N ILE A 249 19.84 -5.59 15.08
CA ILE A 249 18.39 -5.73 14.95
C ILE A 249 17.88 -5.11 13.66
N ALA A 250 16.89 -5.76 13.06
CA ALA A 250 16.13 -5.27 11.92
C ALA A 250 14.64 -5.36 12.22
N VAL A 251 13.88 -4.43 11.65
CA VAL A 251 12.41 -4.34 11.80
C VAL A 251 11.81 -4.19 10.42
N GLU A 252 10.90 -5.09 10.08
CA GLU A 252 10.18 -4.95 8.81
C GLU A 252 8.96 -4.08 9.01
N VAL A 253 8.63 -3.26 8.03
CA VAL A 253 7.48 -2.36 8.10
C VAL A 253 6.18 -3.13 8.33
N GLU A 254 6.12 -4.38 7.88
CA GLU A 254 4.98 -5.28 8.06
C GLU A 254 4.84 -5.84 9.49
N ALA A 255 5.80 -5.56 10.38
CA ALA A 255 5.67 -5.77 11.82
C ALA A 255 4.77 -4.71 12.47
N LEU A 256 4.53 -3.57 11.82
CA LEU A 256 3.54 -2.60 12.25
C LEU A 256 2.14 -3.07 11.82
N THR A 257 1.14 -2.82 12.66
CA THR A 257 -0.24 -3.14 12.28
C THR A 257 -0.66 -2.26 11.08
N PRO A 258 -1.46 -2.81 10.14
CA PRO A 258 -1.99 -2.02 9.03
C PRO A 258 -2.75 -0.76 9.48
N GLY A 259 -3.50 -0.84 10.59
CA GLY A 259 -4.19 0.31 11.17
C GLY A 259 -3.23 1.42 11.61
N LEU A 260 -2.11 1.07 12.25
CA LEU A 260 -1.10 2.05 12.65
C LEU A 260 -0.44 2.71 11.43
N LEU A 261 -0.07 1.92 10.41
CA LEU A 261 0.52 2.46 9.17
C LEU A 261 -0.43 3.43 8.47
N ARG A 262 -1.73 3.08 8.39
CA ARG A 262 -2.75 3.96 7.80
C ARG A 262 -2.95 5.24 8.58
N SER A 263 -3.00 5.16 9.92
CA SER A 263 -3.12 6.34 10.78
C SER A 263 -1.94 7.29 10.55
N ARG A 264 -0.70 6.78 10.63
CA ARG A 264 0.50 7.59 10.41
C ARG A 264 0.53 8.23 9.03
N LEU A 265 0.13 7.48 8.00
CA LEU A 265 0.07 8.01 6.66
C LEU A 265 -1.01 9.09 6.52
N ASN A 266 -2.19 8.86 7.10
CA ASN A 266 -3.28 9.83 7.12
C ASN A 266 -2.81 11.14 7.77
N ASP A 267 -2.24 11.05 8.97
CA ASP A 267 -1.78 12.20 9.75
C ASP A 267 -0.66 12.96 9.01
N ALA A 268 0.27 12.23 8.39
CA ALA A 268 1.34 12.82 7.59
C ALA A 268 0.82 13.55 6.35
N ILE A 269 -0.16 12.99 5.62
CA ILE A 269 -0.75 13.64 4.46
C ILE A 269 -1.59 14.85 4.88
N GLU A 270 -2.41 14.71 5.92
CA GLU A 270 -3.27 15.78 6.43
C GLU A 270 -2.46 17.00 6.87
N ALA A 271 -1.33 16.78 7.55
CA ALA A 271 -0.43 17.85 7.97
C ALA A 271 0.19 18.66 6.80
N LEU A 272 0.14 18.13 5.57
CA LEU A 272 0.67 18.77 4.37
C LEU A 272 -0.38 19.60 3.61
N VAL A 273 -1.64 19.58 4.03
CA VAL A 273 -2.69 20.46 3.51
C VAL A 273 -2.48 21.86 4.08
N ASP A 274 -2.02 22.79 3.25
CA ASP A 274 -1.64 24.13 3.69
C ASP A 274 -2.77 25.17 3.58
N ASP A 275 -3.75 24.96 2.70
CA ASP A 275 -4.95 25.79 2.60
C ASP A 275 -6.22 24.92 2.64
N VAL A 276 -6.69 24.66 3.86
CA VAL A 276 -7.93 23.92 4.14
C VAL A 276 -9.15 24.57 3.51
N ARG A 277 -9.16 25.90 3.34
CA ARG A 277 -10.30 26.59 2.71
C ARG A 277 -10.35 26.26 1.22
N LYS A 278 -9.23 26.35 0.49
CA LYS A 278 -9.16 25.93 -0.92
C LYS A 278 -9.45 24.45 -1.08
N TRP A 279 -8.93 23.60 -0.19
CA TRP A 279 -9.22 22.17 -0.16
C TRP A 279 -10.73 21.89 -0.14
N ASN A 280 -11.43 22.54 0.80
CA ASN A 280 -12.88 22.39 0.95
C ASN A 280 -13.68 22.97 -0.23
N ILE A 281 -13.17 24.03 -0.89
CA ILE A 281 -13.77 24.56 -2.10
C ILE A 281 -13.66 23.53 -3.23
N GLU A 282 -12.47 22.99 -3.49
CA GLU A 282 -12.27 21.96 -4.53
C GLU A 282 -13.11 20.71 -4.27
N ALA A 283 -13.22 20.26 -3.02
CA ALA A 283 -14.07 19.14 -2.65
C ALA A 283 -15.57 19.39 -2.95
N ARG A 284 -16.09 20.58 -2.63
CA ARG A 284 -17.47 20.97 -2.96
C ARG A 284 -17.69 21.13 -4.46
N THR A 285 -16.69 21.64 -5.17
CA THR A 285 -16.74 21.73 -6.64
C THR A 285 -16.80 20.34 -7.26
N GLU A 286 -16.02 19.37 -6.77
CA GLU A 286 -16.10 17.97 -7.22
C GLU A 286 -17.51 17.42 -7.04
N GLU A 287 -18.13 17.64 -5.87
CA GLU A 287 -19.48 17.18 -5.58
C GLU A 287 -20.51 17.76 -6.56
N ALA A 288 -20.47 19.08 -6.79
CA ALA A 288 -21.35 19.75 -7.76
C ALA A 288 -21.12 19.26 -9.20
N GLU A 289 -19.87 19.01 -9.59
CA GLU A 289 -19.54 18.48 -10.92
C GLU A 289 -20.00 17.02 -11.09
N ARG A 290 -19.94 16.19 -10.03
CA ARG A 290 -20.52 14.84 -10.04
C ARG A 290 -22.03 14.86 -10.19
N GLU A 291 -22.72 15.76 -9.50
CA GLU A 291 -24.16 15.95 -9.65
C GLU A 291 -24.52 16.38 -11.07
N LEU A 292 -23.74 17.30 -11.65
CA LEU A 292 -23.88 17.71 -13.04
C LEU A 292 -23.71 16.52 -14.00
N LEU A 293 -22.67 15.70 -13.82
CA LEU A 293 -22.44 14.50 -14.64
C LEU A 293 -23.62 13.51 -14.58
N ARG A 294 -24.16 13.27 -13.38
CA ARG A 294 -25.36 12.42 -13.19
C ARG A 294 -26.61 13.01 -13.87
N SER A 295 -26.79 14.33 -13.79
CA SER A 295 -27.90 15.01 -14.48
C SER A 295 -27.78 14.90 -16.01
N LEU A 296 -26.56 15.09 -16.54
CA LEU A 296 -26.28 14.93 -17.96
C LEU A 296 -26.57 13.50 -18.44
N GLN A 297 -26.18 12.49 -17.65
CA GLN A 297 -26.50 11.08 -17.93
C GLN A 297 -28.01 10.86 -18.06
N GLY A 298 -28.82 11.41 -17.15
CA GLY A 298 -30.28 11.34 -17.22
C GLY A 298 -30.86 11.97 -18.50
N THR A 299 -30.23 13.02 -19.00
CA THR A 299 -30.63 13.70 -20.24
C THR A 299 -30.24 12.89 -21.47
N VAL A 300 -29.01 12.39 -21.53
CA VAL A 300 -28.52 11.54 -22.62
C VAL A 300 -29.38 10.28 -22.75
N LYS A 301 -29.72 9.63 -21.63
CA LYS A 301 -30.62 8.46 -21.61
C LYS A 301 -31.97 8.73 -22.26
N LYS A 302 -32.56 9.91 -22.05
CA LYS A 302 -33.83 10.30 -22.69
C LYS A 302 -33.67 10.48 -24.20
N ILE A 303 -32.56 11.07 -24.63
CA ILE A 303 -32.26 11.30 -26.05
C ILE A 303 -32.03 9.96 -26.75
N VAL A 304 -31.19 9.09 -26.19
CA VAL A 304 -30.87 7.78 -26.77
C VAL A 304 -32.14 6.92 -26.91
N ARG A 305 -32.99 6.85 -25.87
CA ARG A 305 -34.29 6.14 -25.95
C ARG A 305 -35.21 6.67 -27.05
N ARG A 306 -35.31 8.00 -27.18
CA ARG A 306 -36.14 8.64 -28.22
C ARG A 306 -35.63 8.34 -29.62
N THR A 307 -34.31 8.26 -29.81
CA THR A 307 -33.69 7.99 -31.11
C THR A 307 -33.65 6.50 -31.46
N ALA A 308 -33.61 5.62 -30.46
CA ALA A 308 -33.64 4.17 -30.63
C ALA A 308 -35.05 3.60 -30.93
N GLY A 309 -36.11 4.42 -30.87
CA GLY A 309 -37.46 4.02 -31.23
C GLY A 309 -38.17 3.14 -30.19
N GLU A 310 -37.69 3.10 -28.95
CA GLU A 310 -38.41 2.40 -27.87
C GLU A 310 -39.65 3.21 -27.46
N PRO A 311 -40.86 2.62 -27.48
CA PRO A 311 -42.08 3.35 -27.18
C PRO A 311 -42.11 3.75 -25.70
N SER A 312 -42.35 5.03 -25.45
CA SER A 312 -42.64 5.57 -24.12
C SER A 312 -43.88 4.89 -23.55
N THR A 313 -43.70 4.00 -22.59
CA THR A 313 -44.77 3.41 -21.79
C THR A 313 -45.19 4.45 -20.75
N GLU A 314 -45.85 5.51 -21.18
CA GLU A 314 -46.60 6.39 -20.28
C GLU A 314 -47.95 6.76 -20.88
N ALA A 315 -48.96 6.55 -20.02
CA ALA A 315 -50.33 7.05 -20.02
C ALA A 315 -51.41 6.23 -20.74
N GLY A 316 -52.29 5.66 -19.91
CA GLY A 316 -53.60 5.16 -20.29
C GLY A 316 -54.48 4.67 -19.14
N GLU A 317 -54.34 5.17 -17.90
CA GLU A 317 -55.49 5.15 -16.97
C GLU A 317 -56.45 6.26 -17.40
N SER A 318 -57.60 5.88 -17.96
CA SER A 318 -58.84 6.64 -17.91
C SER A 318 -60.02 5.78 -18.34
N GLN A 319 -60.90 5.55 -17.34
CA GLN A 319 -62.26 4.98 -17.33
C GLN A 319 -62.42 3.47 -17.28
#